data_AF-A0A1H9KBQ7-F1
#
_entry.id   AF-A0A1H9KBQ7-F1
#
_cell.length_a   1.000
_cell.length_b   1.000
_cell.length_c   1.000
_cell.angle_alpha   90.00
_cell.angle_beta   90.00
_cell.angle_gamma   90.00
#
_symmetry.space_group_name_H-M   'P 1'
#
loop_
_entity.id
_entity.type
_entity.pdbx_description
1 polymer ?
#
loop_
_entity_poly.entity_id
_entity_poly.type
_entity_poly.pdbx_seq_one_letter_code
_entity_poly.pdbx_strand_id
1 'polypeptide(L)'
;MRTPGEVLCGLAARWGWRQGPDAWSIPCLDQAGHRVSITVAIAQDGVVVTSSAPGPWLIHPLRVGRLRAALRDAALTVAAMDERPRAG
;
A
#
# COMPACT_ATOMS: atom_id res chain seq x y z
N MET A 1 8.34 3.51 -27.63
CA MET A 1 7.81 4.75 -27.04
C MET A 1 7.22 4.42 -25.69
N ARG A 2 7.64 5.17 -24.68
CA ARG A 2 7.52 4.90 -23.25
C ARG A 2 6.07 5.01 -22.78
N THR A 3 5.55 4.01 -22.08
CA THR A 3 4.19 4.02 -21.54
C THR A 3 4.11 4.99 -20.34
N PRO A 4 3.05 5.82 -20.22
CA PRO A 4 2.93 6.80 -19.14
C PRO A 4 2.87 6.20 -17.72
N GLY A 5 2.62 4.88 -17.59
CA GLY A 5 2.68 4.16 -16.31
C GLY A 5 4.10 3.96 -15.73
N GLU A 6 5.15 4.07 -16.54
CA GLU A 6 6.55 3.91 -16.09
C GLU A 6 7.06 5.13 -15.31
N VAL A 7 6.48 6.31 -15.56
CA VAL A 7 7.02 7.58 -15.04
C VAL A 7 6.58 7.81 -13.59
N LEU A 8 5.48 7.19 -13.15
CA LEU A 8 5.01 7.24 -11.76
C LEU A 8 5.87 6.36 -10.82
N CYS A 9 6.46 5.27 -11.32
CA CYS A 9 7.50 4.53 -10.58
C CYS A 9 8.73 5.42 -10.30
N GLY A 10 9.08 6.33 -11.21
CA GLY A 10 10.25 7.21 -11.08
C GLY A 10 10.10 8.30 -10.01
N LEU A 11 8.87 8.76 -9.74
CA LEU A 11 8.61 9.75 -8.69
C LEU A 11 8.42 9.08 -7.31
N ALA A 12 7.93 7.85 -7.25
CA ALA A 12 7.89 7.03 -6.02
C ALA A 12 9.30 6.68 -5.51
N ALA A 13 10.30 6.65 -6.39
CA ALA A 13 11.70 6.42 -6.03
C ALA A 13 12.29 7.55 -5.15
N ARG A 14 11.75 8.77 -5.20
CA ARG A 14 12.20 9.89 -4.34
C ARG A 14 11.69 9.77 -2.89
N TRP A 15 10.76 8.85 -2.62
CA TRP A 15 10.18 8.55 -1.31
C TRP A 15 10.41 7.09 -0.86
N GLY A 16 11.41 6.40 -1.40
CA GLY A 16 11.93 5.17 -0.79
C GLY A 16 11.02 3.94 -0.86
N TRP A 17 10.24 3.78 -1.93
CA TRP A 17 9.35 2.62 -2.09
C TRP A 17 10.15 1.41 -2.56
N ARG A 18 10.85 0.78 -1.62
CA ARG A 18 11.26 -0.60 -1.77
C ARG A 18 9.98 -1.44 -1.64
N GLN A 19 9.75 -2.40 -2.53
CA GLN A 19 8.93 -3.58 -2.23
C GLN A 19 9.68 -4.37 -1.14
N GLY A 20 9.71 -3.80 0.07
CA GLY A 20 10.31 -4.43 1.25
C GLY A 20 9.33 -5.40 1.88
N PRO A 21 9.78 -6.21 2.86
CA PRO A 21 8.90 -7.10 3.62
C PRO A 21 7.73 -6.38 4.32
N ASP A 22 7.76 -5.05 4.40
CA ASP A 22 6.83 -4.21 5.17
C ASP A 22 5.69 -3.62 4.33
N ALA A 23 5.43 -4.14 3.12
CA ALA A 23 4.37 -3.66 2.25
C ALA A 23 3.61 -4.79 1.52
N TRP A 24 2.30 -4.59 1.34
CA TRP A 24 1.41 -5.48 0.62
C TRP A 24 0.77 -4.76 -0.55
N SER A 25 0.70 -5.44 -1.71
CA SER A 25 0.03 -4.93 -2.91
C SER A 25 -1.22 -5.76 -3.23
N ILE A 26 -2.37 -5.10 -3.31
CA ILE A 26 -3.68 -5.72 -3.54
C ILE A 26 -4.22 -5.22 -4.89
N PRO A 27 -4.35 -6.10 -5.90
CA PRO A 27 -4.88 -5.70 -7.20
C PRO A 27 -6.38 -5.38 -7.08
N CYS A 28 -6.84 -4.33 -7.74
CA CYS A 28 -8.24 -3.93 -7.80
C CYS A 28 -8.55 -3.34 -9.19
N LEU A 29 -9.76 -2.82 -9.35
CA LEU A 29 -10.21 -2.17 -10.58
C LEU A 29 -10.65 -0.74 -10.27
N ASP A 30 -10.48 0.18 -11.21
CA ASP A 30 -11.20 1.46 -11.15
C ASP A 30 -12.66 1.27 -11.60
N GLN A 31 -13.45 2.35 -11.62
CA GLN A 31 -14.84 2.31 -12.09
C GLN A 31 -14.97 2.02 -13.60
N ALA A 32 -13.93 2.26 -14.38
CA ALA A 32 -13.89 1.93 -15.81
C ALA A 32 -13.44 0.47 -16.07
N GLY A 33 -13.10 -0.28 -15.01
CA GLY A 33 -12.64 -1.67 -15.11
C GLY A 33 -11.14 -1.80 -15.42
N HIS A 34 -10.37 -0.72 -15.39
CA HIS A 34 -8.92 -0.79 -15.55
C HIS A 34 -8.25 -1.35 -14.30
N ARG A 35 -7.19 -2.13 -14.49
CA ARG A 35 -6.40 -2.67 -13.37
C ARG A 35 -5.64 -1.56 -12.67
N VAL A 36 -5.83 -1.50 -11.36
CA VAL A 36 -5.12 -0.62 -10.43
C VAL A 36 -4.64 -1.45 -9.24
N SER A 37 -3.73 -0.93 -8.42
CA SER A 37 -3.24 -1.62 -7.23
C SER A 37 -3.28 -0.71 -6.02
N ILE A 38 -3.79 -1.24 -4.91
CA ILE A 38 -3.70 -0.61 -3.60
C ILE A 38 -2.46 -1.16 -2.90
N THR A 39 -1.63 -0.27 -2.39
CA THR A 39 -0.47 -0.64 -1.57
C THR A 39 -0.73 -0.24 -0.13
N VAL A 40 -0.58 -1.19 0.78
CA VAL A 40 -0.56 -0.97 2.24
C VAL A 40 0.89 -1.10 2.68
N ALA A 41 1.42 -0.10 3.37
CA ALA A 41 2.79 -0.09 3.87
C ALA A 41 2.84 0.37 5.32
N ILE A 42 3.83 -0.14 6.06
CA ILE A 42 4.15 0.33 7.39
C ILE A 42 5.01 1.59 7.29
N ALA A 43 4.67 2.61 8.07
CA ALA A 43 5.46 3.81 8.29
C ALA A 43 5.77 3.96 9.79
N GLN A 44 6.67 4.88 10.13
CA GLN A 44 7.15 5.07 11.51
C GLN A 44 6.00 5.36 12.49
N ASP A 45 5.01 6.15 12.08
CA ASP A 45 3.91 6.61 12.94
C ASP A 45 2.55 6.02 12.55
N GLY A 46 2.50 4.99 11.69
CA GLY A 46 1.22 4.48 11.22
C GLY A 46 1.26 3.57 10.01
N VAL A 47 0.06 3.28 9.50
CA VAL A 47 -0.16 2.52 8.27
C VAL A 47 -0.47 3.50 7.14
N VAL A 48 0.27 3.40 6.03
CA VAL A 48 0.04 4.22 4.83
C VAL A 48 -0.66 3.36 3.77
N VAL A 49 -1.78 3.87 3.26
CA VAL A 49 -2.54 3.24 2.17
C VAL A 49 -2.49 4.15 0.95
N THR A 50 -2.03 3.60 -0.17
CA THR A 50 -1.86 4.32 -1.43
C THR A 50 -2.42 3.50 -2.58
N SER A 51 -2.57 4.12 -3.74
CA SER A 51 -2.98 3.43 -4.97
C SER A 51 -2.22 3.94 -6.17
N SER A 52 -2.09 3.08 -7.17
CA SER A 52 -1.51 3.44 -8.48
C SER A 52 -2.34 4.46 -9.27
N ALA A 53 -3.62 4.64 -8.92
CA ALA A 53 -4.49 5.64 -9.55
C ALA A 53 -5.52 6.21 -8.54
N PRO A 54 -5.86 7.51 -8.64
CA PRO A 54 -6.87 8.12 -7.80
C PRO A 54 -8.29 7.64 -8.14
N GLY A 55 -9.21 7.78 -7.19
CA GLY A 55 -10.63 7.53 -7.39
C GLY A 55 -11.15 6.30 -6.64
N PRO A 56 -12.45 6.02 -6.75
CA PRO A 56 -13.06 4.84 -6.15
C PRO A 56 -12.57 3.56 -6.83
N TRP A 57 -12.26 2.55 -6.02
CA TRP A 57 -11.81 1.24 -6.50
C TRP A 57 -12.85 0.18 -6.23
N LEU A 58 -13.10 -0.66 -7.24
CA LEU A 58 -13.85 -1.89 -7.09
C LEU A 58 -12.91 -2.99 -6.62
N ILE A 59 -13.20 -3.51 -5.44
CA ILE A 59 -12.45 -4.60 -4.82
C ILE A 59 -13.36 -5.81 -4.72
N HIS A 60 -13.01 -6.89 -5.42
CA HIS A 60 -13.76 -8.14 -5.32
C HIS A 60 -13.69 -8.73 -3.90
N PRO A 61 -14.71 -9.47 -3.43
CA PRO A 61 -14.81 -9.93 -2.04
C PRO A 61 -13.56 -10.65 -1.50
N LEU A 62 -12.96 -11.54 -2.28
CA LEU A 62 -11.71 -12.21 -1.89
C LEU A 62 -10.56 -11.23 -1.66
N ARG A 63 -10.50 -10.17 -2.47
CA ARG A 63 -9.47 -9.14 -2.39
C ARG A 63 -9.75 -8.16 -1.24
N VAL A 64 -11.01 -7.94 -0.88
CA VAL A 64 -11.39 -7.22 0.36
C VAL A 64 -10.85 -7.97 1.56
N GLY A 65 -11.01 -9.29 1.61
CA GLY A 65 -10.44 -10.12 2.67
C GLY A 65 -8.92 -9.99 2.78
N ARG A 66 -8.21 -9.96 1.64
CA ARG A 66 -6.75 -9.75 1.59
C ARG A 66 -6.35 -8.35 2.05
N LEU A 67 -7.07 -7.31 1.63
CA LEU A 67 -6.82 -5.95 2.09
C LEU A 67 -7.01 -5.82 3.60
N ARG A 68 -8.06 -6.44 4.15
CA ARG A 68 -8.31 -6.47 5.61
C ARG A 68 -7.17 -7.16 6.36
N ALA A 69 -6.67 -8.29 5.83
CA ALA A 69 -5.54 -8.99 6.44
C ALA A 69 -4.27 -8.13 6.43
N ALA A 70 -3.93 -7.53 5.28
CA ALA A 70 -2.78 -6.64 5.17
C ALA A 70 -2.87 -5.43 6.13
N LEU A 71 -4.04 -4.78 6.22
CA LEU A 71 -4.26 -3.67 7.15
C LEU A 71 -4.10 -4.10 8.61
N ARG A 72 -4.61 -5.28 8.97
CA ARG A 72 -4.45 -5.83 10.32
C ARG A 72 -2.98 -6.09 10.65
N ASP A 73 -2.27 -6.77 9.76
CA ASP A 73 -0.87 -7.13 9.96
C ASP A 73 0.01 -5.88 10.08
N ALA A 74 -0.24 -4.87 9.23
CA ALA A 74 0.42 -3.58 9.30
C ALA A 74 0.15 -2.87 10.64
N ALA A 75 -1.11 -2.81 11.08
CA ALA A 75 -1.49 -2.14 12.32
C ALA A 75 -0.87 -2.81 13.56
N LEU A 76 -0.85 -4.14 13.61
CA LEU A 76 -0.20 -4.89 14.70
C LEU A 76 1.31 -4.66 14.73
N THR A 77 1.94 -4.59 13.56
CA THR A 77 3.38 -4.32 13.47
C THR A 77 3.72 -2.91 13.96
N VAL A 78 2.95 -1.90 13.55
CA VAL A 78 3.11 -0.52 14.02
C VAL A 78 2.94 -0.42 15.54
N ALA A 79 1.91 -1.08 16.10
CA ALA A 79 1.68 -1.09 17.54
C ALA A 79 2.89 -1.68 18.30
N ALA A 80 3.41 -2.82 17.84
CA ALA A 80 4.59 -3.45 18.44
C ALA A 80 5.86 -2.57 18.33
N MET A 81 5.94 -1.72 17.30
CA MET A 81 7.04 -0.77 17.14
C MET A 81 6.94 0.42 18.12
N ASP A 82 5.72 0.91 18.42
CA ASP A 82 5.50 1.98 19.41
C ASP A 82 5.68 1.48 20.86
N GLU A 83 5.36 0.22 21.13
CA GLU A 83 5.58 -0.42 22.44
C GLU A 83 7.06 -0.65 22.77
N ARG A 84 7.96 -0.57 21.79
CA ARG A 84 9.41 -0.64 22.03
C ARG A 84 9.79 0.60 22.85
N PRO A 85 10.37 0.45 24.07
CA PRO A 85 10.57 1.59 24.95
C PRO A 85 11.34 2.67 24.21
N ARG A 86 10.80 3.90 24.20
CA ARG A 86 11.59 5.11 23.93
C ARG A 86 12.63 5.20 25.05
N ALA A 87 13.69 4.41 24.95
CA ALA A 87 14.88 4.61 25.76
C ALA A 87 15.34 6.03 25.46
N GLY A 88 15.28 6.87 26.49
CA GLY A 88 15.45 8.32 26.42
C GLY A 88 16.81 8.77 25.91
#